data_AF-A0A944GJU4-F1
#
_entry.id   AF-A0A944GJU4-F1
#
_cell.length_a   1.000
_cell.length_b   1.000
_cell.length_c   1.000
_cell.angle_alpha   90.00
_cell.angle_beta   90.00
_cell.angle_gamma   90.00
#
_symmetry.space_group_name_H-M   'P 1'
#
loop_
_entity.id
_entity.type
_entity.pdbx_description
1 polymer ?
#
loop_
_entity_poly.entity_id
_entity_poly.type
_entity_poly.pdbx_seq_one_letter_code
_entity_poly.pdbx_strand_id
1 'polypeptide(L)'
;MYGLIEHKEVINELLARYGVKFGIYKNNRFNERLFPFDTIPRIIPKNEFAFLEKGLIQRVEALNCLLRDIYSNKFIIRDGIIPEEFVYTSVGFLPACEGIRPPKDIFNHISGIDLVQGKDMKWYVLEDNLRIPSGASYPMIARELCRRASPDTFQNNSVFDNRSYGNLLKEVFDYVNTDGINVILTPGRYNSAFFEHSYLAEKTGAVFAMPQDLFVEGNYLYYSEYSGEKKKVGTLYRRISDEYIDPMTFYPDSLLGVPHLIDAYRAGNVAVVNAPGNGVADDKGIYYFVPKMIEYYLHEDPILSNAQTYLPYYENDRKYVLENLENLVIKDVSESGGYGVAF
;
A
#
# COMPACT_ATOMS: atom_id res chain seq x y z
N MET A 1 -29.49 9.17 -0.97
CA MET A 1 -28.60 8.06 -1.40
C MET A 1 -29.30 6.84 -2.00
N TYR A 2 -30.60 6.59 -1.74
CA TYR A 2 -31.32 5.41 -2.28
C TYR A 2 -31.47 5.38 -3.81
N GLY A 3 -31.31 6.51 -4.51
CA GLY A 3 -31.31 6.54 -5.98
C GLY A 3 -30.27 5.63 -6.63
N LEU A 4 -29.14 5.33 -5.96
CA LEU A 4 -28.17 4.35 -6.47
C LEU A 4 -28.76 2.94 -6.59
N ILE A 5 -29.74 2.58 -5.75
CA ILE A 5 -30.40 1.28 -5.79
C ILE A 5 -31.23 1.16 -7.08
N GLU A 6 -31.95 2.22 -7.44
CA GLU A 6 -32.77 2.27 -8.66
C GLU A 6 -31.91 2.17 -9.93
N HIS A 7 -30.66 2.62 -9.89
CA HIS A 7 -29.72 2.57 -11.01
C HIS A 7 -28.73 1.40 -10.96
N LYS A 8 -28.99 0.37 -10.14
CA LYS A 8 -28.07 -0.76 -9.94
C LYS A 8 -27.66 -1.47 -11.23
N GLU A 9 -28.63 -1.77 -12.10
CA GLU A 9 -28.38 -2.50 -13.34
C GLU A 9 -27.47 -1.68 -14.27
N VAL A 10 -27.79 -0.40 -14.48
CA VAL A 10 -26.99 0.53 -15.29
C VAL A 10 -25.56 0.66 -14.75
N ILE A 11 -25.39 0.75 -13.42
CA ILE A 11 -24.04 0.85 -12.82
C ILE A 11 -23.24 -0.43 -13.07
N ASN A 12 -23.85 -1.61 -12.91
CA ASN A 12 -23.18 -2.88 -13.17
C ASN A 12 -22.84 -3.08 -14.66
N GLU A 13 -23.72 -2.66 -15.57
CA GLU A 13 -23.45 -2.64 -17.01
C GLU A 13 -22.27 -1.73 -17.36
N LEU A 14 -22.20 -0.54 -16.73
CA LEU A 14 -21.09 0.38 -16.90
C LEU A 14 -19.79 -0.22 -16.36
N LEU A 15 -19.78 -0.79 -15.15
CA LEU A 15 -18.60 -1.44 -14.58
C LEU A 15 -18.08 -2.58 -15.48
N ALA A 16 -19.00 -3.38 -16.03
CA ALA A 16 -18.65 -4.43 -16.99
C ALA A 16 -18.06 -3.85 -18.29
N ARG A 17 -18.68 -2.79 -18.83
CA ARG A 17 -18.24 -2.13 -20.06
C ARG A 17 -16.87 -1.47 -19.92
N TYR A 18 -16.58 -0.86 -18.77
CA TYR A 18 -15.29 -0.23 -18.47
C TYR A 18 -14.24 -1.25 -18.01
N GLY A 19 -14.55 -2.55 -18.03
CA GLY A 19 -13.59 -3.60 -17.76
C GLY A 19 -13.10 -3.61 -16.32
N VAL A 20 -13.90 -3.15 -15.36
CA VAL A 20 -13.56 -3.19 -13.94
C VAL A 20 -13.57 -4.64 -13.48
N LYS A 21 -12.41 -5.26 -13.60
CA LYS A 21 -12.17 -6.67 -13.32
C LYS A 21 -11.18 -6.82 -12.18
N PHE A 22 -11.24 -7.97 -11.53
CA PHE A 22 -10.19 -8.41 -10.63
C PHE A 22 -9.80 -9.84 -11.01
N GLY A 23 -8.50 -10.10 -10.97
CA GLY A 23 -7.93 -11.41 -11.25
C GLY A 23 -7.89 -12.28 -9.99
N ILE A 24 -8.35 -13.52 -10.10
CA ILE A 24 -8.20 -14.54 -9.07
C ILE A 24 -7.31 -15.65 -9.61
N TYR A 25 -6.18 -15.89 -8.95
CA TYR A 25 -5.41 -17.11 -9.15
C TYR A 25 -5.97 -18.21 -8.27
N LYS A 26 -6.54 -19.25 -8.88
CA LYS A 26 -7.01 -20.44 -8.17
C LYS A 26 -6.65 -21.68 -8.98
N ASN A 27 -6.07 -22.69 -8.32
CA ASN A 27 -5.67 -23.95 -8.95
C ASN A 27 -4.76 -23.76 -10.18
N ASN A 28 -3.73 -22.91 -10.08
CA ASN A 28 -2.81 -22.56 -11.18
C ASN A 28 -3.49 -22.02 -12.45
N ARG A 29 -4.71 -21.47 -12.34
CA ARG A 29 -5.41 -20.79 -13.43
C ARG A 29 -5.75 -19.36 -13.03
N PHE A 30 -5.37 -18.42 -13.88
CA PHE A 30 -5.82 -17.04 -13.79
C PHE A 30 -7.26 -16.95 -14.29
N ASN A 31 -8.15 -16.44 -13.46
CA ASN A 31 -9.54 -16.18 -13.83
C ASN A 31 -9.84 -14.71 -13.59
N GLU A 32 -10.22 -13.99 -14.64
CA GLU A 32 -10.78 -12.65 -14.50
C GLU A 32 -12.26 -12.73 -14.16
N ARG A 33 -12.70 -11.92 -13.20
CA ARG A 33 -14.11 -11.73 -12.89
C ARG A 33 -14.44 -10.25 -12.83
N LEU A 34 -15.69 -9.92 -13.15
CA LEU A 34 -16.22 -8.59 -12.92
C LEU A 34 -16.23 -8.29 -11.42
N PHE A 35 -15.83 -7.07 -11.06
CA PHE A 35 -15.84 -6.61 -9.69
C PHE A 35 -17.27 -6.61 -9.14
N PRO A 36 -17.59 -7.38 -8.08
CA PRO A 36 -18.92 -7.37 -7.50
C PRO A 36 -19.18 -6.01 -6.84
N PHE A 37 -20.26 -5.35 -7.24
CA PHE A 37 -20.59 -4.00 -6.76
C PHE A 37 -21.96 -3.95 -6.10
N ASP A 38 -21.98 -3.48 -4.86
CA ASP A 38 -23.21 -3.16 -4.14
C ASP A 38 -23.47 -1.64 -4.24
N THR A 39 -24.70 -1.28 -4.55
CA THR A 39 -25.12 0.12 -4.73
C THR A 39 -25.55 0.78 -3.43
N ILE A 40 -25.68 0.02 -2.34
CA ILE A 40 -25.92 0.55 -0.99
C ILE A 40 -24.58 1.06 -0.45
N PRO A 41 -24.38 2.39 -0.33
CA PRO A 41 -23.11 2.93 0.09
C PRO A 41 -22.93 2.82 1.61
N ARG A 42 -21.69 2.61 2.05
CA ARG A 42 -21.30 2.88 3.43
C ARG A 42 -21.15 4.38 3.64
N ILE A 43 -22.02 4.98 4.45
CA ILE A 43 -21.97 6.40 4.78
C ILE A 43 -21.06 6.60 5.98
N ILE A 44 -20.05 7.47 5.84
CA ILE A 44 -19.19 7.91 6.94
C ILE A 44 -19.41 9.43 7.11
N PRO A 45 -19.97 9.88 8.24
CA PRO A 45 -20.14 11.30 8.55
C PRO A 45 -18.82 12.08 8.54
N LYS A 46 -18.89 13.38 8.23
CA LYS A 46 -17.70 14.25 8.13
C LYS A 46 -16.85 14.28 9.41
N ASN A 47 -17.49 14.36 10.58
CA ASN A 47 -16.81 14.38 11.87
C ASN A 47 -16.13 13.04 12.18
N GLU A 48 -16.77 11.93 11.81
CA GLU A 48 -16.20 10.59 11.94
C GLU A 48 -14.99 10.42 11.01
N PHE A 49 -15.11 10.86 9.75
CA PHE A 49 -13.98 10.85 8.81
C PHE A 49 -12.82 11.76 9.25
N ALA A 50 -13.11 12.95 9.80
CA ALA A 50 -12.07 13.85 10.30
C ALA A 50 -11.28 13.24 11.48
N PHE A 51 -11.95 12.48 12.35
CA PHE A 51 -11.30 11.71 13.40
C PHE A 51 -10.40 10.60 12.83
N LEU A 52 -10.92 9.84 11.85
CA LEU A 52 -10.14 8.82 11.14
C LEU A 52 -8.91 9.41 10.45
N GLU A 53 -9.09 10.48 9.67
CA GLU A 53 -8.01 11.17 8.95
C GLU A 53 -6.88 11.59 9.89
N LYS A 54 -7.21 12.23 11.02
CA LYS A 54 -6.20 12.66 11.99
C LYS A 54 -5.38 11.48 12.52
N GLY A 55 -6.05 10.38 12.89
CA GLY A 55 -5.36 9.21 13.42
C GLY A 55 -4.62 8.38 12.38
N LEU A 56 -5.10 8.35 11.13
CA LEU A 56 -4.40 7.72 10.02
C LEU A 56 -3.09 8.47 9.69
N ILE A 57 -3.12 9.81 9.69
CA ILE A 57 -1.91 10.63 9.50
C ILE A 57 -0.88 10.33 10.60
N GLN A 58 -1.29 10.41 11.87
CA GLN A 58 -0.42 10.11 13.02
C GLN A 58 0.22 8.72 12.90
N ARG A 59 -0.60 7.71 12.59
CA ARG A 59 -0.14 6.33 12.45
C ARG A 59 0.88 6.16 11.32
N VAL A 60 0.59 6.70 10.14
CA VAL A 60 1.48 6.63 8.97
C VAL A 60 2.79 7.37 9.23
N GLU A 61 2.76 8.48 9.96
CA GLU A 61 3.96 9.22 10.35
C GLU A 61 4.86 8.39 11.28
N ALA A 62 4.29 7.72 12.29
CA ALA A 62 5.03 6.82 13.17
C ALA A 62 5.62 5.61 12.41
N LEU A 63 4.86 5.02 11.48
CA LEU A 63 5.34 3.91 10.63
C LEU A 63 6.50 4.35 9.72
N ASN A 64 6.46 5.58 9.18
CA ASN A 64 7.57 6.11 8.40
C ASN A 64 8.79 6.43 9.28
N CYS A 65 8.59 6.87 10.53
CA CYS A 65 9.67 7.02 11.51
C CYS A 65 10.34 5.69 11.84
N LEU A 66 9.55 4.62 12.03
CA LEU A 66 10.06 3.27 12.24
C LEU A 66 10.98 2.86 11.09
N LEU A 67 10.50 2.96 9.84
CA LEU A 67 11.28 2.59 8.65
C LEU A 67 12.61 3.35 8.56
N ARG A 68 12.59 4.65 8.83
CA ARG A 68 13.81 5.45 8.87
C ARG A 68 14.77 5.00 9.97
N ASP A 69 14.25 4.68 11.15
CA ASP A 69 15.07 4.30 12.31
C ASP A 69 15.72 2.92 12.12
N ILE A 70 14.95 1.91 11.71
CA ILE A 70 15.44 0.53 11.56
C ILE A 70 16.51 0.39 10.48
N TYR A 71 16.43 1.16 9.39
CA TYR A 71 17.46 1.17 8.33
C TYR A 71 18.61 2.14 8.61
N SER A 72 18.63 2.76 9.81
CA SER A 72 19.71 3.64 10.25
C SER A 72 20.20 3.30 11.67
N ASN A 73 19.84 4.12 12.66
CA ASN A 73 20.40 4.09 14.01
C ASN A 73 19.78 3.03 14.92
N LYS A 74 18.55 2.57 14.62
CA LYS A 74 17.84 1.50 15.34
C LYS A 74 17.60 1.85 16.81
N PHE A 75 17.27 3.10 17.10
CA PHE A 75 17.04 3.59 18.46
C PHE A 75 15.89 2.84 19.15
N ILE A 76 14.77 2.60 18.46
CA ILE A 76 13.62 1.90 19.04
C ILE A 76 13.94 0.46 19.51
N ILE A 77 14.91 -0.19 18.85
CA ILE A 77 15.42 -1.50 19.26
C ILE A 77 16.37 -1.35 20.45
N ARG A 78 17.32 -0.40 20.38
CA ARG A 78 18.31 -0.14 21.45
C ARG A 78 17.67 0.26 22.77
N ASP A 79 16.56 0.99 22.69
CA ASP A 79 15.79 1.44 23.84
C ASP A 79 14.81 0.36 24.34
N GLY A 80 14.76 -0.81 23.69
CA GLY A 80 13.99 -1.97 24.12
C GLY A 80 12.47 -1.87 23.90
N ILE A 81 12.02 -0.94 23.05
CA ILE A 81 10.59 -0.77 22.73
C ILE A 81 10.10 -1.87 21.79
N ILE A 82 10.92 -2.22 20.79
CA ILE A 82 10.67 -3.35 19.88
C ILE A 82 11.81 -4.36 20.04
N PRO A 83 11.53 -5.62 20.40
CA PRO A 83 12.55 -6.66 20.44
C PRO A 83 13.15 -6.90 19.04
N GLU A 84 14.46 -7.09 18.98
CA GLU A 84 15.21 -7.13 17.73
C GLU A 84 14.80 -8.27 16.78
N GLU A 85 14.31 -9.37 17.35
CA GLU A 85 13.80 -10.53 16.61
C GLU A 85 12.61 -10.17 15.71
N PHE A 86 11.75 -9.23 16.10
CA PHE A 86 10.62 -8.80 15.26
C PHE A 86 11.06 -8.04 14.02
N VAL A 87 12.28 -7.49 14.02
CA VAL A 87 12.83 -6.77 12.89
C VAL A 87 13.73 -7.70 12.08
N TYR A 88 14.76 -8.29 12.69
CA TYR A 88 15.80 -9.02 11.95
C TYR A 88 15.40 -10.41 11.46
N THR A 89 14.34 -11.01 12.03
CA THR A 89 13.82 -12.28 11.52
C THR A 89 12.68 -12.10 10.52
N SER A 90 12.16 -10.87 10.38
CA SER A 90 11.10 -10.60 9.41
C SER A 90 11.64 -10.75 7.98
N VAL A 91 10.92 -11.50 7.15
CA VAL A 91 11.18 -11.59 5.71
C VAL A 91 11.01 -10.25 5.00
N GLY A 92 10.36 -9.28 5.64
CA GLY A 92 10.19 -7.91 5.13
C GLY A 92 11.38 -6.99 5.42
N PHE A 93 12.33 -7.40 6.26
CA PHE A 93 13.57 -6.64 6.48
C PHE A 93 14.58 -6.97 5.38
N LEU A 94 15.05 -5.94 4.68
CA LEU A 94 15.99 -6.10 3.57
C LEU A 94 17.37 -5.55 3.93
N PRO A 95 18.36 -6.39 4.25
CA PRO A 95 19.72 -5.93 4.56
C PRO A 95 20.35 -5.09 3.44
N ALA A 96 19.96 -5.31 2.19
CA ALA A 96 20.41 -4.52 1.05
C ALA A 96 19.98 -3.04 1.10
N CYS A 97 18.95 -2.73 1.89
CA CYS A 97 18.43 -1.39 2.13
C CYS A 97 19.05 -0.67 3.33
N GLU A 98 19.92 -1.36 4.09
CA GLU A 98 20.62 -0.78 5.24
C GLU A 98 21.44 0.46 4.84
N GLY A 99 21.24 1.56 5.57
CA GLY A 99 21.91 2.83 5.33
C GLY A 99 21.43 3.61 4.09
N ILE A 100 20.48 3.08 3.31
CA ILE A 100 19.88 3.82 2.19
C ILE A 100 18.92 4.88 2.73
N ARG A 101 19.05 6.12 2.24
CA ARG A 101 18.11 7.20 2.54
C ARG A 101 17.34 7.58 1.27
N PRO A 102 16.02 7.29 1.18
CA PRO A 102 15.22 7.75 0.05
C PRO A 102 15.25 9.28 -0.07
N PRO A 103 14.99 9.82 -1.27
CA PRO A 103 14.69 11.24 -1.44
C PRO A 103 13.66 11.70 -0.40
N LYS A 104 13.95 12.83 0.26
CA LYS A 104 13.11 13.43 1.33
C LYS A 104 12.95 12.57 2.60
N ASP A 105 13.71 11.49 2.76
CA ASP A 105 13.59 10.54 3.88
C ASP A 105 12.19 9.90 4.02
N ILE A 106 11.47 9.77 2.92
CA ILE A 106 10.15 9.14 2.88
C ILE A 106 10.30 7.71 2.36
N PHE A 107 9.96 6.74 3.20
CA PHE A 107 9.95 5.32 2.85
C PHE A 107 8.54 4.89 2.43
N ASN A 108 7.56 5.30 3.21
CA ASN A 108 6.16 4.98 3.07
C ASN A 108 5.40 6.17 2.48
N HIS A 109 5.21 6.17 1.17
CA HIS A 109 4.57 7.27 0.44
C HIS A 109 3.05 7.06 0.33
N ILE A 110 2.63 5.80 0.19
CA ILE A 110 1.24 5.37 0.06
C ILE A 110 1.02 4.24 1.05
N SER A 111 0.02 4.37 1.91
CA SER A 111 -0.34 3.33 2.87
C SER A 111 -1.79 2.90 2.68
N GLY A 112 -2.03 1.59 2.69
CA GLY A 112 -3.38 1.04 2.83
C GLY A 112 -3.61 0.66 4.29
N ILE A 113 -4.51 1.32 5.00
CA ILE A 113 -4.82 0.99 6.39
C ILE A 113 -6.21 0.38 6.47
N ASP A 114 -6.29 -0.88 6.85
CA ASP A 114 -7.54 -1.62 6.92
C ASP A 114 -8.25 -1.32 8.24
N LEU A 115 -9.48 -0.82 8.14
CA LEU A 115 -10.29 -0.39 9.28
C LEU A 115 -11.56 -1.23 9.39
N VAL A 116 -11.93 -1.56 10.63
CA VAL A 116 -13.23 -2.16 10.97
C VAL A 116 -13.93 -1.31 12.01
N GLN A 117 -15.25 -1.23 11.91
CA GLN A 117 -16.08 -0.69 13.00
C GLN A 117 -16.61 -1.86 13.84
N GLY A 118 -16.28 -1.84 15.13
CA GLY A 118 -16.74 -2.82 16.10
C GLY A 118 -18.24 -2.68 16.41
N LYS A 119 -18.79 -3.66 17.14
CA LYS A 119 -20.19 -3.62 17.61
C LYS A 119 -20.45 -2.47 18.60
N ASP A 120 -19.39 -1.94 19.19
CA ASP A 120 -19.37 -0.77 20.06
C ASP A 120 -19.33 0.56 19.28
N MET A 121 -19.45 0.51 17.95
CA MET A 121 -19.38 1.64 17.02
C MET A 121 -18.02 2.35 16.97
N LYS A 122 -16.97 1.78 17.58
CA LYS A 122 -15.61 2.32 17.51
C LYS A 122 -14.85 1.76 16.31
N TRP A 123 -13.88 2.53 15.83
CA TRP A 123 -13.00 2.13 14.74
C TRP A 123 -11.73 1.49 15.28
N TYR A 124 -11.34 0.39 14.63
CA TYR A 124 -10.13 -0.36 14.93
C TYR A 124 -9.34 -0.54 13.65
N VAL A 125 -8.02 -0.32 13.72
CA VAL A 125 -7.09 -0.75 12.68
C VAL A 125 -6.94 -2.26 12.78
N LEU A 126 -6.96 -2.95 11.63
CA LEU A 126 -6.75 -4.39 11.53
C LEU A 126 -5.39 -4.75 10.94
N GLU A 127 -4.93 -3.96 9.98
CA GLU A 127 -3.74 -4.24 9.19
C GLU A 127 -3.21 -2.95 8.56
N ASP A 128 -1.89 -2.88 8.45
CA ASP A 128 -1.19 -1.84 7.69
C ASP A 128 -0.65 -2.48 6.42
N ASN A 129 -0.69 -1.78 5.29
CA ASN A 129 -0.19 -2.26 4.01
C ASN A 129 0.77 -1.20 3.45
N LEU A 130 2.07 -1.41 3.61
CA LEU A 130 3.13 -0.42 3.34
C LEU A 130 4.04 -0.83 2.19
N ARG A 131 3.89 -2.04 1.65
CA ARG A 131 4.59 -2.50 0.44
C ARG A 131 3.98 -1.89 -0.81
N ILE A 132 2.99 -2.56 -1.39
CA ILE A 132 2.34 -2.18 -2.67
C ILE A 132 0.83 -2.17 -2.45
N PRO A 133 0.31 -1.23 -1.64
CA PRO A 133 -1.12 -1.17 -1.38
C PRO A 133 -1.87 -0.98 -2.70
N SER A 134 -2.89 -1.82 -2.90
CA SER A 134 -3.77 -1.78 -4.06
C SER A 134 -5.18 -1.45 -3.61
N GLY A 135 -6.02 -0.98 -4.53
CA GLY A 135 -7.44 -0.80 -4.26
C GLY A 135 -7.96 0.61 -4.52
N ALA A 136 -7.08 1.61 -4.64
CA ALA A 136 -7.46 3.02 -4.79
C ALA A 136 -8.25 3.28 -6.08
N SER A 137 -8.00 2.53 -7.16
CA SER A 137 -8.69 2.71 -8.43
C SER A 137 -10.18 2.33 -8.38
N TYR A 138 -10.55 1.31 -7.60
CA TYR A 138 -11.92 0.81 -7.55
C TYR A 138 -12.94 1.84 -7.02
N PRO A 139 -12.75 2.50 -5.86
CA PRO A 139 -13.68 3.53 -5.41
C PRO A 139 -13.67 4.75 -6.33
N MET A 140 -12.57 5.07 -7.01
CA MET A 140 -12.54 6.16 -8.01
C MET A 140 -13.48 5.87 -9.17
N ILE A 141 -13.28 4.74 -9.87
CA ILE A 141 -14.09 4.39 -11.04
C ILE A 141 -15.53 4.07 -10.65
N ALA A 142 -15.76 3.36 -9.54
CA ALA A 142 -17.11 3.07 -9.07
C ALA A 142 -17.88 4.36 -8.80
N ARG A 143 -17.26 5.34 -8.12
CA ARG A 143 -17.92 6.61 -7.84
C ARG A 143 -18.15 7.45 -9.10
N GLU A 144 -17.23 7.43 -10.06
CA GLU A 144 -17.41 8.07 -11.37
C GLU A 144 -18.64 7.51 -12.10
N LEU A 145 -18.76 6.19 -12.17
CA LEU A 145 -19.88 5.53 -12.83
C LEU A 145 -21.20 5.72 -12.08
N CYS A 146 -21.19 5.70 -10.75
CA CYS A 146 -22.36 6.07 -9.94
C CYS A 146 -22.84 7.49 -10.22
N ARG A 147 -21.93 8.48 -10.35
CA ARG A 147 -22.28 9.86 -10.70
C ARG A 147 -22.93 9.96 -12.08
N ARG A 148 -22.43 9.18 -13.03
CA ARG A 148 -22.99 9.13 -14.39
C ARG A 148 -24.37 8.48 -14.43
N ALA A 149 -24.56 7.41 -13.69
CA ALA A 149 -25.82 6.65 -13.66
C ALA A 149 -26.91 7.32 -12.81
N SER A 150 -26.53 8.00 -11.72
CA SER A 150 -27.46 8.69 -10.82
C SER A 150 -26.97 10.10 -10.46
N PRO A 151 -27.00 11.07 -11.39
CA PRO A 151 -26.54 12.43 -11.14
C PRO A 151 -27.28 13.09 -9.95
N ASP A 152 -28.60 12.90 -9.88
CA ASP A 152 -29.47 13.47 -8.85
C ASP A 152 -29.08 13.01 -7.43
N THR A 153 -28.57 11.79 -7.28
CA THR A 153 -28.06 11.32 -5.98
C THR A 153 -26.91 12.21 -5.51
N PHE A 154 -26.01 12.62 -6.39
CA PHE A 154 -24.85 13.45 -6.02
C PHE A 154 -25.17 14.95 -5.98
N GLN A 155 -26.20 15.41 -6.68
CA GLN A 155 -26.68 16.79 -6.55
C GLN A 155 -27.38 17.02 -5.20
N ASN A 156 -28.17 16.03 -4.75
CA ASN A 156 -28.97 16.14 -3.54
C ASN A 156 -28.25 15.68 -2.25
N ASN A 157 -27.02 15.16 -2.35
CA ASN A 157 -26.25 14.70 -1.20
C ASN A 157 -24.83 15.26 -1.25
N SER A 158 -24.37 15.92 -0.18
CA SER A 158 -23.02 16.50 -0.10
C SER A 158 -21.94 15.43 0.13
N VAL A 159 -21.66 14.62 -0.89
CA VAL A 159 -20.61 13.59 -0.86
C VAL A 159 -19.24 14.21 -1.17
N PHE A 160 -18.24 13.93 -0.35
CA PHE A 160 -16.86 14.38 -0.60
C PHE A 160 -16.32 13.82 -1.92
N ASP A 161 -15.59 14.66 -2.65
CA ASP A 161 -15.08 14.28 -3.98
C ASP A 161 -13.81 13.44 -3.89
N ASN A 162 -13.77 12.34 -4.63
CA ASN A 162 -12.62 11.44 -4.72
C ASN A 162 -11.88 11.53 -6.07
N ARG A 163 -12.31 12.42 -6.98
CA ARG A 163 -11.68 12.59 -8.29
C ARG A 163 -10.25 13.16 -8.21
N SER A 164 -9.92 13.84 -7.11
CA SER A 164 -8.60 14.46 -6.89
C SER A 164 -7.48 13.46 -6.56
N TYR A 165 -7.79 12.18 -6.27
CA TYR A 165 -6.77 11.20 -5.87
C TYR A 165 -5.62 11.08 -6.90
N GLY A 166 -5.92 11.11 -8.20
CA GLY A 166 -4.88 11.07 -9.24
C GLY A 166 -3.91 12.25 -9.17
N ASN A 167 -4.43 13.45 -8.85
CA ASN A 167 -3.61 14.64 -8.67
C ASN A 167 -2.77 14.55 -7.40
N LEU A 168 -3.34 14.08 -6.28
CA LEU A 168 -2.61 13.86 -5.04
C LEU A 168 -1.47 12.86 -5.24
N LEU A 169 -1.73 11.77 -5.96
CA LEU A 169 -0.70 10.78 -6.29
C LEU A 169 0.40 11.38 -7.19
N LYS A 170 0.03 12.24 -8.14
CA LYS A 170 1.01 12.98 -8.96
C LYS A 170 1.86 13.93 -8.10
N GLU A 171 1.25 14.67 -7.17
CA GLU A 171 1.95 15.55 -6.24
C GLU A 171 2.97 14.79 -5.39
N VAL A 172 2.61 13.58 -4.93
CA VAL A 172 3.56 12.68 -4.24
C VAL A 172 4.74 12.33 -5.16
N PHE A 173 4.49 11.97 -6.42
CA PHE A 173 5.57 11.63 -7.35
C PHE A 173 6.50 12.81 -7.64
N ASP A 174 5.93 13.99 -7.88
CA ASP A 174 6.67 15.21 -8.18
C ASP A 174 7.51 15.68 -6.97
N TYR A 175 7.00 15.49 -5.75
CA TYR A 175 7.67 15.94 -4.52
C TYR A 175 8.99 15.20 -4.26
N VAL A 176 9.05 13.91 -4.58
CA VAL A 176 10.24 13.06 -4.38
C VAL A 176 11.12 12.94 -5.63
N ASN A 177 10.68 13.48 -6.76
CA ASN A 177 11.34 13.32 -8.06
C ASN A 177 12.79 13.86 -8.07
N THR A 178 13.70 13.09 -8.65
CA THR A 178 15.14 13.39 -8.74
C THR A 178 15.55 13.96 -10.11
N ASP A 179 14.77 14.92 -10.61
CA ASP A 179 14.97 15.60 -11.89
C ASP A 179 14.88 14.65 -13.11
N GLY A 180 13.68 14.10 -13.32
CA GLY A 180 13.35 13.22 -14.44
C GLY A 180 11.83 13.02 -14.60
N ILE A 181 11.41 12.10 -15.46
CA ILE A 181 9.99 11.76 -15.62
C ILE A 181 9.48 10.88 -14.48
N ASN A 182 8.16 10.89 -14.26
CA ASN A 182 7.48 9.94 -13.38
C ASN A 182 7.09 8.69 -14.18
N VAL A 183 7.38 7.51 -13.64
CA VAL A 183 7.09 6.21 -14.26
C VAL A 183 6.30 5.33 -13.28
N ILE A 184 5.29 4.63 -13.75
CA ILE A 184 4.66 3.50 -13.06
C ILE A 184 5.17 2.20 -13.69
N LEU A 185 5.89 1.39 -12.91
CA LEU A 185 6.38 0.09 -13.34
C LEU A 185 5.38 -1.01 -13.01
N THR A 186 4.92 -1.72 -14.04
CA THR A 186 4.00 -2.85 -13.92
C THR A 186 4.70 -4.19 -14.19
N PRO A 187 4.35 -5.27 -13.47
CA PRO A 187 4.79 -6.64 -13.82
C PRO A 187 4.10 -7.19 -15.08
N GLY A 188 3.17 -6.43 -15.67
CA GLY A 188 2.50 -6.78 -16.93
C GLY A 188 1.11 -7.38 -16.77
N ARG A 189 0.51 -7.73 -17.91
CA ARG A 189 -0.93 -8.02 -18.06
C ARG A 189 -1.47 -9.22 -17.27
N TYR A 190 -0.59 -10.10 -16.81
CA TYR A 190 -0.98 -11.29 -16.05
C TYR A 190 -1.10 -11.02 -14.54
N ASN A 191 -0.78 -9.81 -14.10
CA ASN A 191 -1.02 -9.40 -12.72
C ASN A 191 -2.49 -9.00 -12.51
N SER A 192 -3.07 -9.43 -11.39
CA SER A 192 -4.48 -9.19 -11.04
C SER A 192 -4.85 -7.71 -10.92
N ALA A 193 -3.88 -6.84 -10.60
CA ALA A 193 -4.04 -5.41 -10.43
C ALA A 193 -3.60 -4.60 -11.67
N PHE A 194 -3.33 -5.25 -12.82
CA PHE A 194 -2.87 -4.56 -14.04
C PHE A 194 -3.77 -3.39 -14.46
N PHE A 195 -5.10 -3.57 -14.37
CA PHE A 195 -6.09 -2.51 -14.62
C PHE A 195 -5.82 -1.28 -13.76
N GLU A 196 -5.61 -1.48 -12.45
CA GLU A 196 -5.31 -0.38 -11.52
C GLU A 196 -4.02 0.34 -11.92
N HIS A 197 -2.98 -0.40 -12.29
CA HIS A 197 -1.70 0.21 -12.65
C HIS A 197 -1.86 1.14 -13.86
N SER A 198 -2.57 0.68 -14.91
CA SER A 198 -2.84 1.49 -16.09
C SER A 198 -3.76 2.68 -15.80
N TYR A 199 -4.78 2.47 -14.95
CA TYR A 199 -5.71 3.53 -14.57
C TYR A 199 -5.00 4.64 -13.79
N LEU A 200 -4.14 4.29 -12.84
CA LEU A 200 -3.35 5.26 -12.09
C LEU A 200 -2.34 5.99 -12.98
N ALA A 201 -1.74 5.31 -13.97
CA ALA A 201 -0.86 5.97 -14.95
C ALA A 201 -1.60 7.04 -15.74
N GLU A 202 -2.80 6.71 -16.25
CA GLU A 202 -3.66 7.67 -16.95
C GLU A 202 -4.03 8.86 -16.04
N LYS A 203 -4.43 8.60 -14.79
CA LYS A 203 -4.87 9.67 -13.86
C LYS A 203 -3.73 10.56 -13.35
N THR A 204 -2.50 10.06 -13.33
CA THR A 204 -1.31 10.82 -12.88
C THR A 204 -0.55 11.46 -14.04
N GLY A 205 -0.77 10.99 -15.27
CA GLY A 205 0.04 11.35 -16.43
C GLY A 205 1.46 10.75 -16.41
N ALA A 206 1.73 9.82 -15.52
CA ALA A 206 3.02 9.11 -15.47
C ALA A 206 3.15 8.13 -16.63
N VAL A 207 4.38 7.90 -17.07
CA VAL A 207 4.67 6.88 -18.10
C VAL A 207 4.38 5.50 -17.54
N PHE A 208 3.58 4.71 -18.26
CA PHE A 208 3.30 3.32 -17.90
C PHE A 208 4.32 2.40 -18.57
N ALA A 209 5.22 1.82 -17.78
CA ALA A 209 6.36 1.05 -18.27
C ALA A 209 6.33 -0.41 -17.82
N MET A 210 6.79 -1.29 -18.70
CA MET A 210 7.16 -2.66 -18.40
C MET A 210 8.67 -2.74 -18.12
N PRO A 211 9.17 -3.85 -17.53
CA PRO A 211 10.58 -3.97 -17.12
C PRO A 211 11.57 -3.74 -18.27
N GLN A 212 11.27 -4.26 -19.47
CA GLN A 212 12.13 -4.10 -20.65
C GLN A 212 12.23 -2.67 -21.19
N ASP A 213 11.33 -1.77 -20.76
CA ASP A 213 11.35 -0.37 -21.19
C ASP A 213 12.30 0.47 -20.31
N LEU A 214 12.83 -0.11 -19.22
CA LEU A 214 13.66 0.55 -18.23
C LEU A 214 15.06 -0.07 -18.18
N PHE A 215 16.08 0.78 -17.98
CA PHE A 215 17.45 0.32 -17.79
C PHE A 215 18.25 1.32 -16.95
N VAL A 216 19.30 0.83 -16.29
CA VAL A 216 20.22 1.65 -15.50
C VAL A 216 21.52 1.88 -16.27
N GLU A 217 21.97 3.12 -16.34
CA GLU A 217 23.27 3.51 -16.91
C GLU A 217 23.92 4.57 -16.00
N GLY A 218 25.14 4.32 -15.53
CA GLY A 218 25.85 5.27 -14.67
C GLY A 218 25.14 5.62 -13.36
N ASN A 219 24.44 4.65 -12.75
CA ASN A 219 23.57 4.81 -11.57
C ASN A 219 22.37 5.73 -11.78
N TYR A 220 21.96 5.99 -13.02
CA TYR A 220 20.70 6.67 -13.32
C TYR A 220 19.74 5.70 -14.00
N LEU A 221 18.46 5.77 -13.61
CA LEU A 221 17.39 5.01 -14.25
C LEU A 221 16.90 5.78 -15.49
N TYR A 222 16.76 5.07 -16.61
CA TYR A 222 16.25 5.61 -17.85
C TYR A 222 15.05 4.80 -18.35
N TYR A 223 14.13 5.49 -19.02
CA TYR A 223 13.09 4.92 -19.84
C TYR A 223 13.49 5.04 -21.31
N SER A 224 13.45 3.93 -22.03
CA SER A 224 13.69 3.88 -23.47
C SER A 224 12.38 4.08 -24.23
N GLU A 225 12.27 5.16 -24.98
CA GLU A 225 11.15 5.33 -25.90
C GLU A 225 11.31 4.43 -27.14
N TYR A 226 10.19 4.17 -27.81
CA TYR A 226 10.20 3.46 -29.10
C TYR A 226 11.02 4.19 -30.18
N SER A 227 11.19 5.51 -30.06
CA SER A 227 12.04 6.33 -30.91
C SER A 227 13.55 6.08 -30.70
N GLY A 228 13.93 5.40 -29.62
CA GLY A 228 15.31 5.25 -29.16
C GLY A 228 15.80 6.42 -28.29
N GLU A 229 14.97 7.45 -28.05
CA GLU A 229 15.28 8.50 -27.08
C GLU A 229 15.25 7.92 -25.65
N LYS A 230 16.29 8.20 -24.86
CA LYS A 230 16.31 7.83 -23.44
C LYS A 230 15.89 9.02 -22.58
N LYS A 231 14.92 8.80 -21.69
CA LYS A 231 14.44 9.82 -20.74
C LYS A 231 14.83 9.41 -19.33
N LYS A 232 15.50 10.31 -18.61
CA LYS A 232 15.86 10.08 -17.21
C LYS A 232 14.60 9.94 -16.36
N VAL A 233 14.55 8.92 -15.52
CA VAL A 233 13.44 8.66 -14.59
C VAL A 233 13.80 9.25 -13.23
N GLY A 234 12.96 10.16 -12.74
CA GLY A 234 13.15 10.80 -11.44
C GLY A 234 12.36 10.10 -10.33
N THR A 235 11.18 9.56 -10.66
CA THR A 235 10.35 8.79 -9.74
C THR A 235 9.84 7.53 -10.41
N LEU A 236 10.01 6.39 -9.73
CA LEU A 236 9.52 5.08 -10.12
C LEU A 236 8.48 4.60 -9.10
N TYR A 237 7.19 4.68 -9.45
CA TYR A 237 6.13 4.01 -8.70
C TYR A 237 6.08 2.53 -9.07
N ARG A 238 6.64 1.69 -8.20
CA ARG A 238 6.76 0.26 -8.42
C ARG A 238 5.47 -0.47 -8.05
N ARG A 239 5.01 -1.35 -8.94
CA ARG A 239 3.92 -2.29 -8.66
C ARG A 239 4.42 -3.75 -8.65
N ILE A 240 5.67 -3.93 -8.23
CA ILE A 240 6.41 -5.19 -8.19
C ILE A 240 7.03 -5.34 -6.80
N SER A 241 6.89 -6.54 -6.21
CA SER A 241 7.43 -6.85 -4.88
C SER A 241 8.93 -6.68 -4.81
N ASP A 242 9.45 -6.43 -3.61
CA ASP A 242 10.86 -6.09 -3.38
C ASP A 242 11.80 -7.15 -3.94
N GLU A 243 11.51 -8.41 -3.68
CA GLU A 243 12.33 -9.56 -4.07
C GLU A 243 12.50 -9.68 -5.59
N TYR A 244 11.58 -9.13 -6.38
CA TYR A 244 11.60 -9.21 -7.85
C TYR A 244 12.07 -7.94 -8.54
N ILE A 245 12.27 -6.82 -7.83
CA ILE A 245 12.46 -5.52 -8.47
C ILE A 245 13.86 -5.28 -9.07
N ASP A 246 14.86 -6.00 -8.59
CA ASP A 246 16.24 -5.91 -9.09
C ASP A 246 16.93 -7.28 -9.00
N PRO A 247 17.16 -7.97 -10.13
CA PRO A 247 17.81 -9.28 -10.13
C PRO A 247 19.28 -9.24 -9.74
N MET A 248 19.93 -8.06 -9.75
CA MET A 248 21.33 -7.92 -9.33
C MET A 248 21.47 -7.80 -7.81
N THR A 249 20.37 -7.52 -7.11
CA THR A 249 20.34 -7.32 -5.65
C THR A 249 19.55 -8.41 -4.93
N PHE A 250 18.42 -8.85 -5.51
CA PHE A 250 17.47 -9.75 -4.86
C PHE A 250 17.36 -11.09 -5.61
N TYR A 251 16.19 -11.43 -6.18
CA TYR A 251 15.97 -12.70 -6.86
C TYR A 251 16.61 -12.70 -8.26
N PRO A 252 17.69 -13.48 -8.50
CA PRO A 252 18.46 -13.38 -9.75
C PRO A 252 17.71 -13.80 -11.01
N ASP A 253 16.74 -14.71 -10.87
CA ASP A 253 15.93 -15.20 -11.99
C ASP A 253 14.70 -14.30 -12.25
N SER A 254 14.60 -13.14 -11.58
CA SER A 254 13.50 -12.21 -11.82
C SER A 254 13.55 -11.65 -13.24
N LEU A 255 12.47 -11.87 -13.99
CA LEU A 255 12.21 -11.23 -15.28
C LEU A 255 11.34 -9.97 -15.14
N LEU A 256 11.00 -9.59 -13.91
CA LEU A 256 10.10 -8.48 -13.60
C LEU A 256 10.86 -7.22 -13.17
N GLY A 257 12.12 -7.36 -12.75
CA GLY A 257 12.92 -6.27 -12.21
C GLY A 257 13.71 -5.51 -13.26
N VAL A 258 14.35 -4.42 -12.83
CA VAL A 258 15.32 -3.66 -13.62
C VAL A 258 16.70 -3.87 -12.98
N PRO A 259 17.66 -4.49 -13.69
CA PRO A 259 19.02 -4.69 -13.17
C PRO A 259 19.64 -3.39 -12.66
N HIS A 260 20.25 -3.45 -11.48
CA HIS A 260 20.93 -2.32 -10.82
C HIS A 260 20.01 -1.16 -10.40
N LEU A 261 18.69 -1.37 -10.33
CA LEU A 261 17.76 -0.36 -9.84
C LEU A 261 18.11 0.07 -8.40
N ILE A 262 18.49 -0.88 -7.53
CA ILE A 262 18.81 -0.56 -6.14
C ILE A 262 20.11 0.26 -6.05
N ASP A 263 21.05 0.08 -6.98
CA ASP A 263 22.26 0.91 -7.04
C ASP A 263 21.94 2.36 -7.43
N ALA A 264 21.06 2.57 -8.40
CA ALA A 264 20.58 3.90 -8.78
C ALA A 264 19.79 4.58 -7.65
N TYR A 265 18.93 3.81 -6.96
CA TYR A 265 18.19 4.28 -5.79
C TYR A 265 19.13 4.64 -4.62
N ARG A 266 20.11 3.79 -4.32
CA ARG A 266 21.13 4.02 -3.29
C ARG A 266 21.98 5.26 -3.57
N ALA A 267 22.26 5.53 -4.85
CA ALA A 267 22.96 6.74 -5.28
C ALA A 267 22.13 8.03 -5.15
N GLY A 268 20.83 7.92 -4.81
CA GLY A 268 19.92 9.06 -4.70
C GLY A 268 19.45 9.61 -6.06
N ASN A 269 19.62 8.84 -7.13
CA ASN A 269 19.37 9.29 -8.51
C ASN A 269 17.96 8.98 -9.01
N VAL A 270 17.17 8.19 -8.26
CA VAL A 270 15.76 7.89 -8.53
C VAL A 270 15.02 7.73 -7.20
N ALA A 271 13.79 8.24 -7.10
CA ALA A 271 12.88 7.90 -6.01
C ALA A 271 12.11 6.61 -6.33
N VAL A 272 12.04 5.66 -5.40
CA VAL A 272 11.22 4.45 -5.53
C VAL A 272 10.03 4.56 -4.60
N VAL A 273 8.83 4.48 -5.18
CA VAL A 273 7.55 4.64 -4.47
C VAL A 273 6.80 3.30 -4.48
N ASN A 274 6.41 2.73 -3.34
CA ASN A 274 7.02 2.93 -2.02
C ASN A 274 8.49 2.46 -2.00
N ALA A 275 9.27 2.87 -1.01
CA ALA A 275 10.64 2.39 -0.88
C ALA A 275 10.69 0.86 -0.71
N PRO A 276 11.76 0.19 -1.19
CA PRO A 276 12.00 -1.21 -0.88
C PRO A 276 12.31 -1.38 0.62
N GLY A 277 11.88 -2.51 1.18
CA GLY A 277 12.12 -2.83 2.59
C GLY A 277 11.03 -2.35 3.55
N ASN A 278 9.91 -1.85 3.03
CA ASN A 278 8.77 -1.46 3.87
C ASN A 278 8.09 -2.64 4.57
N GLY A 279 8.32 -3.86 4.10
CA GLY A 279 7.63 -5.06 4.58
C GLY A 279 7.87 -5.39 6.04
N VAL A 280 8.97 -4.93 6.62
CA VAL A 280 9.24 -5.06 8.06
C VAL A 280 8.29 -4.19 8.90
N ALA A 281 7.83 -3.05 8.40
CA ALA A 281 6.95 -2.16 9.16
C ALA A 281 5.47 -2.55 9.10
N ASP A 282 5.09 -3.40 8.15
CA ASP A 282 3.73 -3.91 7.97
C ASP A 282 3.57 -5.40 8.35
N ASP A 283 4.61 -5.95 8.96
CA ASP A 283 4.61 -7.29 9.54
C ASP A 283 3.62 -7.39 10.71
N LYS A 284 2.89 -8.52 10.84
CA LYS A 284 1.86 -8.65 11.89
C LYS A 284 2.43 -8.66 13.30
N GLY A 285 3.71 -9.03 13.46
CA GLY A 285 4.40 -8.93 14.75
C GLY A 285 4.64 -7.46 15.12
N ILE A 286 4.97 -6.63 14.13
CA ILE A 286 5.21 -5.19 14.30
C ILE A 286 3.91 -4.42 14.56
N TYR A 287 2.78 -4.87 13.99
CA TYR A 287 1.47 -4.29 14.24
C TYR A 287 1.14 -4.13 15.74
N TYR A 288 1.51 -5.10 16.59
CA TYR A 288 1.33 -5.04 18.05
C TYR A 288 1.98 -3.79 18.68
N PHE A 289 3.10 -3.33 18.13
CA PHE A 289 3.92 -2.26 18.69
C PHE A 289 3.56 -0.87 18.15
N VAL A 290 2.68 -0.73 17.15
CA VAL A 290 2.39 0.57 16.53
C VAL A 290 1.90 1.65 17.52
N PRO A 291 1.02 1.35 18.50
CA PRO A 291 0.69 2.30 19.56
C PRO A 291 1.93 2.82 20.31
N LYS A 292 2.90 1.94 20.59
CA LYS A 292 4.16 2.30 21.25
C LYS A 292 5.10 3.09 20.35
N MET A 293 5.07 2.86 19.04
CA MET A 293 5.81 3.70 18.08
C MET A 293 5.29 5.13 18.05
N ILE A 294 3.96 5.33 18.14
CA ILE A 294 3.36 6.67 18.20
C ILE A 294 3.82 7.39 19.47
N GLU A 295 3.73 6.75 20.64
CA GLU A 295 4.22 7.30 21.90
C GLU A 295 5.73 7.63 21.82
N TYR A 296 6.53 6.73 21.26
CA TYR A 296 7.98 6.84 21.21
C TYR A 296 8.48 7.90 20.22
N TYR A 297 8.00 7.89 18.98
CA TYR A 297 8.48 8.78 17.92
C TYR A 297 7.79 10.14 17.90
N LEU A 298 6.49 10.18 18.22
CA LEU A 298 5.68 11.40 18.09
C LEU A 298 5.41 12.06 19.45
N HIS A 299 5.62 11.35 20.56
CA HIS A 299 5.29 11.81 21.91
C HIS A 299 3.80 12.17 22.07
N GLU A 300 2.94 11.38 21.41
CA GLU A 300 1.50 11.55 21.41
C GLU A 300 0.81 10.25 21.87
N ASP A 301 -0.44 10.38 22.33
CA ASP A 301 -1.32 9.23 22.55
C ASP A 301 -1.91 8.75 21.19
N PRO A 302 -1.99 7.43 20.94
CA PRO A 302 -2.61 6.88 19.75
C PRO A 302 -4.08 7.30 19.61
N ILE A 303 -4.43 7.91 18.47
CA ILE A 303 -5.80 8.34 18.18
C ILE A 303 -6.67 7.15 17.77
N LEU A 304 -6.16 6.29 16.88
CA LEU A 304 -6.84 5.08 16.46
C LEU A 304 -6.34 3.88 17.26
N SER A 305 -7.28 3.05 17.69
CA SER A 305 -6.97 1.81 18.38
C SER A 305 -6.64 0.70 17.40
N ASN A 306 -5.67 -0.13 17.75
CA ASN A 306 -5.54 -1.46 17.17
C ASN A 306 -6.71 -2.33 17.63
N ALA A 307 -7.15 -3.27 16.80
CA ALA A 307 -7.91 -4.40 17.31
C ALA A 307 -7.10 -5.13 18.39
N GLN A 308 -7.79 -5.63 19.42
CA GLN A 308 -7.15 -6.31 20.53
C GLN A 308 -6.31 -7.48 20.02
N THR A 309 -5.01 -7.43 20.31
CA THR A 309 -4.01 -8.35 19.76
C THR A 309 -3.16 -8.87 20.88
N TYR A 310 -2.91 -10.17 20.85
CA TYR A 310 -2.08 -10.87 21.82
C TYR A 310 -0.90 -11.48 21.10
N LEU A 311 0.28 -11.35 21.68
CA LEU A 311 1.52 -11.85 21.10
C LEU A 311 2.09 -12.97 22.00
N PRO A 312 1.93 -14.26 21.63
CA PRO A 312 2.39 -15.41 22.43
C PRO A 312 3.91 -15.48 22.69
N TYR A 313 4.65 -14.46 22.28
CA TYR A 313 6.00 -14.14 22.72
C TYR A 313 6.03 -13.78 24.22
N TYR A 314 5.08 -12.98 24.69
CA TYR A 314 4.94 -12.61 26.10
C TYR A 314 4.15 -13.68 26.86
N GLU A 315 4.60 -14.01 28.08
CA GLU A 315 4.03 -15.12 28.85
C GLU A 315 2.55 -14.92 29.19
N ASN A 316 2.14 -13.70 29.54
CA ASN A 316 0.74 -13.39 29.87
C ASN A 316 -0.17 -13.53 28.65
N ASP A 317 0.27 -13.01 27.50
CA ASP A 317 -0.46 -13.13 26.23
C ASP A 317 -0.57 -14.58 25.80
N ARG A 318 0.53 -15.34 25.89
CA ARG A 318 0.54 -16.78 25.60
C ARG A 318 -0.45 -17.54 26.47
N LYS A 319 -0.47 -17.26 27.77
CA LYS A 319 -1.42 -17.88 28.71
C LYS A 319 -2.87 -17.57 28.29
N TYR A 320 -3.18 -16.31 28.02
CA TYR A 320 -4.51 -15.91 27.58
C TYR A 320 -4.91 -16.60 26.27
N VAL A 321 -4.02 -16.64 25.28
CA VAL A 321 -4.27 -17.28 23.98
C VAL A 321 -4.56 -18.76 24.14
N LEU A 322 -3.78 -19.48 24.96
CA LEU A 322 -4.00 -20.91 25.21
C LEU A 322 -5.31 -21.18 25.97
N GLU A 323 -5.69 -20.30 26.89
CA GLU A 323 -6.93 -20.42 27.68
C GLU A 323 -8.20 -20.05 26.88
N ASN A 324 -8.07 -19.27 25.80
CA ASN A 324 -9.21 -18.69 25.06
C ASN A 324 -9.18 -18.98 23.55
N LEU A 325 -8.46 -20.02 23.14
CA LEU A 325 -8.16 -20.31 21.72
C LEU A 325 -9.41 -20.31 20.82
N GLU A 326 -10.53 -20.86 21.30
CA GLU A 326 -11.81 -20.98 20.59
C GLU A 326 -12.53 -19.65 20.35
N ASN A 327 -12.09 -18.56 20.98
CA ASN A 327 -12.67 -17.22 20.87
C ASN A 327 -11.75 -16.24 20.14
N LEU A 328 -10.65 -16.73 19.56
CA LEU A 328 -9.61 -15.91 18.94
C LEU A 328 -9.42 -16.26 17.47
N VAL A 329 -9.15 -15.24 16.66
CA VAL A 329 -8.67 -15.42 15.30
C VAL A 329 -7.15 -15.46 15.35
N ILE A 330 -6.55 -16.60 14.98
CA ILE A 330 -5.10 -16.79 14.96
C ILE A 330 -4.60 -16.50 13.55
N LYS A 331 -3.55 -15.68 13.43
CA LYS A 331 -2.90 -15.36 12.16
C LYS A 331 -1.41 -15.62 12.28
N ASP A 332 -0.81 -16.27 11.28
CA ASP A 332 0.64 -16.35 11.17
C ASP A 332 1.24 -14.95 10.99
N VAL A 333 2.40 -14.69 11.57
CA VAL A 333 3.13 -13.42 11.48
C VAL A 333 3.56 -13.13 10.04
N SER A 334 4.00 -14.16 9.31
CA SER A 334 4.78 -14.03 8.07
C SER A 334 3.98 -14.02 6.76
N GLU A 335 2.72 -14.47 6.77
CA GLU A 335 1.93 -14.61 5.53
C GLU A 335 1.13 -13.36 5.15
N SER A 336 0.82 -13.12 3.87
CA SER A 336 -0.07 -12.04 3.43
C SER A 336 -1.46 -12.57 3.06
N GLY A 337 -2.51 -11.81 3.37
CA GLY A 337 -3.87 -12.01 2.82
C GLY A 337 -4.52 -13.37 3.07
N GLY A 338 -5.11 -13.58 4.24
CA GLY A 338 -6.08 -14.67 4.51
C GLY A 338 -5.53 -16.10 4.54
N TYR A 339 -4.27 -16.33 4.17
CA TYR A 339 -3.55 -17.58 4.42
C TYR A 339 -3.09 -17.64 5.89
N GLY A 340 -3.05 -18.85 6.46
CA GLY A 340 -2.61 -19.06 7.84
C GLY A 340 -3.58 -18.57 8.92
N VAL A 341 -4.86 -18.32 8.57
CA VAL A 341 -5.88 -17.86 9.51
C VAL A 341 -6.67 -19.04 10.06
N ALA A 342 -6.63 -19.24 11.38
CA ALA A 342 -7.55 -20.14 12.09
C ALA A 342 -8.64 -19.31 12.78
N PHE A 343 -9.88 -19.73 12.60
CA PHE A 343 -11.08 -19.14 13.22
C PHE A 343 -11.59 -20.00 14.36
#